data_AF-A0A671L1S0-F1
#
_entry.id   AF-A0A671L1S0-F1
#
_cell.length_a   1.000
_cell.length_b   1.000
_cell.length_c   1.000
_cell.angle_alpha   90.00
_cell.angle_beta   90.00
_cell.angle_gamma   90.00
#
_symmetry.space_group_name_H-M   'P 1'
#
loop_
_entity.id
_entity.type
_entity.pdbx_description
1 polymer ?
#
loop_
_entity_poly.entity_id
_entity_poly.type
_entity_poly.pdbx_seq_one_letter_code
_entity_poly.pdbx_strand_id
1 'polypeptide(L)'
;ACSQDYGLTPEYLLQRREEVKKAQEEYDNYFREQVKLEKEVNKAPSKTMGPAKVDVPSPQKYLLKHSKEPKLAESTCPAFGLHSKPPIPARTDKPLMGLHSNKNFIKTNAVENIMTVPKKPQPVYAYTKKGDKQLLEKSGLIPKYIKKKMLLYSMHTKHTVHGTY
;
A
#
# COMPACT_ATOMS: atom_id res chain seq x y z
N ALA A 1 39.33 -18.95 -35.14
CA ALA A 1 39.22 -17.52 -34.80
C ALA A 1 39.76 -17.33 -33.39
N CYS A 2 40.76 -16.48 -33.21
CA CYS A 2 41.31 -16.13 -31.89
C CYS A 2 40.30 -15.21 -31.18
N SER A 3 39.97 -15.46 -29.91
CA SER A 3 39.11 -14.57 -29.12
C SER A 3 39.79 -13.22 -28.99
N GLN A 4 39.12 -12.16 -29.44
CA GLN A 4 39.68 -10.81 -29.58
C GLN A 4 39.75 -10.02 -28.25
N ASP A 5 39.27 -10.62 -27.15
CA ASP A 5 38.94 -9.90 -25.92
C ASP A 5 39.85 -10.28 -24.73
N TYR A 6 40.86 -11.13 -24.97
CA TYR A 6 41.79 -11.57 -23.92
C TYR A 6 42.62 -10.38 -23.42
N GLY A 7 42.48 -10.06 -22.12
CA GLY A 7 43.18 -8.96 -21.46
C GLY A 7 42.39 -7.63 -21.39
N LEU A 8 41.22 -7.55 -22.03
CA LEU A 8 40.33 -6.40 -21.90
C LEU A 8 39.40 -6.57 -20.70
N THR A 9 39.15 -5.48 -19.96
CA THR A 9 38.12 -5.48 -18.92
C THR A 9 36.75 -5.63 -19.59
N PRO A 10 35.96 -6.64 -19.20
CA PRO A 10 34.65 -6.85 -19.79
C PRO A 10 33.71 -5.69 -19.47
N GLU A 11 32.90 -5.31 -20.46
CA GLU A 11 32.06 -4.12 -20.46
C GLU A 11 31.16 -3.98 -19.23
N TYR A 12 30.60 -5.10 -18.74
CA TYR A 12 29.71 -5.13 -17.58
C TYR A 12 30.39 -4.64 -16.29
N LEU A 13 31.73 -4.75 -16.17
CA LEU A 13 32.45 -4.25 -15.00
C LEU A 13 32.59 -2.72 -15.03
N LEU A 14 32.64 -2.11 -16.22
CA LEU A 14 32.67 -0.66 -16.38
C LEU A 14 31.28 -0.09 -16.08
N GLN A 15 30.23 -0.69 -16.63
CA GLN A 15 28.84 -0.33 -16.34
C GLN A 15 28.56 -0.37 -14.83
N ARG A 16 28.95 -1.45 -14.14
CA ARG A 16 28.82 -1.54 -12.68
C ARG A 16 29.57 -0.44 -11.93
N ARG A 17 30.76 -0.03 -12.37
CA ARG A 17 31.52 1.06 -11.74
C ARG A 17 30.82 2.41 -11.93
N GLU A 18 30.24 2.64 -13.10
CA GLU A 18 29.47 3.85 -13.41
C GLU A 18 28.17 3.92 -12.59
N GLU A 19 27.45 2.80 -12.47
CA GLU A 19 26.26 2.68 -11.64
C GLU A 19 26.56 3.00 -10.17
N VAL A 20 27.66 2.48 -9.62
CA VAL A 20 28.08 2.76 -8.24
C VAL A 20 28.43 4.24 -8.06
N LYS A 21 29.15 4.85 -9.00
CA LYS A 21 29.47 6.29 -8.96
C LYS A 21 28.20 7.13 -8.98
N LYS A 22 27.28 6.82 -9.89
CA LYS A 22 26.01 7.53 -10.02
C LYS A 22 25.15 7.42 -8.76
N ALA A 23 25.07 6.22 -8.16
CA ALA A 23 24.35 6.01 -6.91
C ALA A 23 24.96 6.81 -5.75
N GLN A 24 26.28 6.92 -5.69
CA GLN A 24 26.96 7.75 -4.69
C GLN A 24 26.65 9.24 -4.88
N GLU A 25 26.67 9.73 -6.12
CA GLU A 25 26.35 11.12 -6.44
C GLU A 25 24.89 11.47 -6.11
N GLU A 26 23.96 10.57 -6.39
CA GLU A 26 22.54 10.72 -6.03
C GLU A 26 22.36 10.78 -4.50
N TYR A 27 23.04 9.91 -3.76
CA TYR A 27 23.05 9.93 -2.30
C TYR A 27 23.62 11.25 -1.74
N ASP A 28 24.77 11.68 -2.25
CA ASP A 28 25.40 12.93 -1.85
C ASP A 28 24.47 14.12 -2.14
N ASN A 29 23.82 14.15 -3.31
CA ASN A 29 22.89 15.20 -3.69
C ASN A 29 21.66 15.26 -2.78
N TYR A 30 21.11 14.11 -2.40
CA TYR A 30 20.01 14.02 -1.44
C TYR A 30 20.41 14.54 -0.04
N PHE A 31 21.59 14.16 0.44
CA PHE A 31 22.06 14.52 1.78
C PHE A 31 22.58 15.96 1.88
N ARG A 32 23.06 16.54 0.77
CA ARG A 32 23.61 17.91 0.70
C ARG A 32 22.67 18.98 1.25
N GLU A 33 21.37 18.90 0.93
CA GLU A 33 20.41 19.91 1.39
C GLU A 33 20.21 19.87 2.91
N GLN A 34 20.14 18.67 3.50
CA GLN A 34 20.06 18.50 4.96
C GLN A 34 21.30 19.07 5.66
N VAL A 35 22.49 18.74 5.16
CA VAL A 35 23.76 19.24 5.72
C VAL A 35 23.86 20.77 5.64
N LYS A 36 23.37 21.39 4.56
CA LYS A 36 23.33 22.86 4.46
C LYS A 36 22.43 23.46 5.53
N LEU A 37 21.21 22.93 5.68
CA LEU A 37 20.25 23.42 6.68
C LEU A 37 20.81 23.31 8.10
N GLU A 38 21.39 22.16 8.46
CA GLU A 38 22.00 21.96 9.78
C GLU A 38 23.17 22.91 10.03
N LYS A 39 23.98 23.17 9.00
CA LYS A 39 25.07 24.16 9.07
C LYS A 39 24.55 25.58 9.26
N GLU A 40 23.46 25.97 8.60
CA GLU A 40 22.86 27.31 8.76
C GLU A 40 22.22 27.49 10.15
N VAL A 41 21.45 26.51 10.62
CA VAL A 41 20.72 26.58 11.90
C VAL A 41 21.67 26.76 13.10
N ASN A 42 22.86 26.18 13.05
CA ASN A 42 23.80 26.23 14.17
C ASN A 42 24.71 27.47 14.19
N LYS A 43 24.56 28.40 13.25
CA LYS A 43 25.36 29.64 13.19
C LYS A 43 24.81 30.67 14.17
N ALA A 44 25.50 30.87 15.30
CA ALA A 44 25.56 32.21 15.87
C ALA A 44 26.96 32.77 15.57
N PRO A 45 27.08 34.04 15.17
CA PRO A 45 28.30 34.59 14.55
C PRO A 45 29.56 34.49 15.43
N SER A 46 29.41 34.30 16.74
CA SER A 46 30.53 34.32 17.68
C SER A 46 30.29 33.54 18.98
N LYS A 47 29.82 32.28 18.90
CA LYS A 47 29.50 31.45 20.09
C LYS A 47 30.67 31.25 21.07
N THR A 48 31.90 31.09 20.57
CA THR A 48 33.05 30.72 21.42
C THR A 48 33.83 31.92 21.95
N MET A 49 34.17 32.90 21.11
CA MET A 49 35.09 33.99 21.46
C MET A 49 34.50 35.40 21.38
N GLY A 50 33.20 35.56 21.09
CA GLY A 50 32.57 36.88 20.96
C GLY A 50 33.06 37.67 19.73
N PRO A 51 32.52 38.88 19.48
CA PRO A 51 32.97 39.74 18.39
C PRO A 51 34.36 40.33 18.68
N ALA A 52 35.20 40.44 17.64
CA ALA A 52 36.58 40.94 17.78
C ALA A 52 36.67 42.41 18.26
N LYS A 53 35.64 43.22 17.97
CA LYS A 53 35.46 44.57 18.49
C LYS A 53 34.04 44.68 19.00
N VAL A 54 33.88 44.92 20.30
CA VAL A 54 32.57 45.13 20.93
C VAL A 54 32.15 46.57 20.72
N ASP A 55 31.06 46.79 19.99
CA ASP A 55 30.52 48.12 19.77
C ASP A 55 29.93 48.71 21.07
N VAL A 56 30.34 49.93 21.40
CA VAL A 56 29.83 50.66 22.58
C VAL A 56 28.42 51.18 22.27
N PRO A 57 27.38 50.85 23.07
CA PRO A 57 26.02 51.25 22.77
C PRO A 57 25.82 52.76 22.95
N SER A 58 25.23 53.40 21.94
CA SER A 58 24.80 54.81 22.04
C SER A 58 23.70 54.97 23.09
N PRO A 59 23.68 56.08 23.87
CA PRO A 59 22.64 56.36 24.88
C PRO A 59 21.21 56.29 24.38
N GLN A 60 20.97 56.52 23.08
CA GLN A 60 19.65 56.42 22.46
C GLN A 60 19.15 54.98 22.30
N LYS A 61 20.05 53.99 22.38
CA LYS A 61 19.75 52.55 22.22
C LYS A 61 19.64 51.84 23.58
N TYR A 62 19.59 52.59 24.67
CA TYR A 62 19.40 52.03 26.00
C TYR A 62 18.03 51.37 26.15
N LEU A 63 17.98 50.33 26.98
CA LEU A 63 16.81 49.51 27.15
C LEU A 63 15.69 50.29 27.83
N LEU A 64 14.56 50.45 27.14
CA LEU A 64 13.34 51.03 27.68
C LEU A 64 12.47 49.96 28.36
N LYS A 65 11.62 50.36 29.31
CA LYS A 65 10.62 49.49 29.94
C LYS A 65 9.78 48.76 28.87
N HIS A 66 9.58 47.46 29.06
CA HIS A 66 8.77 46.58 28.19
C HIS A 66 9.31 46.35 26.75
N SER A 67 10.54 46.76 26.43
CA SER A 67 11.10 46.60 25.08
C SER A 67 11.48 45.16 24.70
N LYS A 68 11.76 44.29 25.68
CA LYS A 68 12.12 42.88 25.47
C LYS A 68 10.96 41.91 25.69
N GLU A 69 9.78 42.41 26.01
CA GLU A 69 8.64 41.54 26.27
C GLU A 69 8.19 40.88 24.96
N PRO A 70 8.05 39.54 24.94
CA PRO A 70 7.59 38.84 23.75
C PRO A 70 6.14 39.27 23.49
N LYS A 71 5.89 39.88 22.33
CA LYS A 71 4.54 40.21 21.90
C LYS A 71 3.83 38.92 21.50
N LEU A 72 2.92 38.45 22.36
CA LEU A 72 2.06 37.32 22.05
C LEU A 72 1.10 37.74 20.94
N ALA A 73 0.93 36.88 19.93
CA ALA A 73 -0.07 37.10 18.89
C ALA A 73 -1.46 37.18 19.54
N GLU A 74 -2.31 38.08 19.04
CA GLU A 74 -3.71 38.16 19.47
C GLU A 74 -4.37 36.79 19.26
N SER A 75 -5.11 36.33 20.28
CA SER A 75 -5.67 34.99 20.31
C SER A 75 -6.74 34.83 19.22
N THR A 76 -6.33 34.40 18.04
CA THR A 76 -7.26 33.84 17.07
C THR A 76 -7.61 32.46 17.59
N CYS A 77 -8.90 32.19 17.79
CA CYS A 77 -9.38 30.87 18.22
C CYS A 77 -8.67 29.81 17.37
N PRO A 78 -7.88 28.90 17.96
CA PRO A 78 -7.18 27.89 17.19
C PRO A 78 -8.24 27.12 16.39
N ALA A 79 -8.02 26.94 15.10
CA ALA A 79 -8.91 26.15 14.26
C ALA A 79 -8.96 24.74 14.84
N PHE A 80 -10.01 24.46 15.63
CA PHE A 80 -10.24 23.16 16.23
C PHE A 80 -10.34 22.14 15.09
N GLY A 81 -9.59 21.05 15.24
CA GLY A 81 -9.26 20.13 14.16
C GLY A 81 -10.46 19.66 13.33
N LEU A 82 -10.21 19.45 12.04
CA LEU A 82 -11.10 18.77 11.11
C LEU A 82 -11.74 17.56 11.80
N HIS A 83 -13.05 17.60 11.98
CA HIS A 83 -13.80 16.54 12.63
C HIS A 83 -13.66 15.24 11.82
N SER A 84 -12.75 14.36 12.26
CA SER A 84 -12.40 13.10 11.58
C SER A 84 -13.50 12.03 11.65
N LYS A 85 -14.59 12.30 12.37
CA LYS A 85 -15.72 11.38 12.54
C LYS A 85 -16.98 12.00 11.92
N PRO A 86 -17.79 11.22 11.20
CA PRO A 86 -19.07 11.71 10.69
C PRO A 86 -19.97 12.14 11.87
N PRO A 87 -20.87 13.12 11.65
CA PRO A 87 -21.82 13.55 12.67
C PRO A 87 -22.72 12.38 13.09
N ILE A 88 -23.08 12.35 14.37
CA ILE A 88 -23.99 11.35 14.92
C ILE A 88 -25.37 11.51 14.24
N PRO A 89 -26.05 10.42 13.82
CA PRO A 89 -27.39 10.50 13.24
C PRO A 89 -28.37 11.28 14.12
N ALA A 90 -29.26 12.05 13.49
CA ALA A 90 -30.22 12.86 14.23
C ALA A 90 -31.31 11.98 14.86
N ARG A 91 -31.94 12.45 15.94
CA ARG A 91 -33.06 11.74 16.58
C ARG A 91 -34.26 11.54 15.64
N THR A 92 -34.38 12.38 14.62
CA THR A 92 -35.41 12.34 13.57
C THR A 92 -35.10 11.32 12.48
N ASP A 93 -33.84 10.92 12.33
CA ASP A 93 -33.42 9.95 11.31
C ASP A 93 -33.91 8.57 11.73
N LYS A 94 -34.96 8.11 11.06
CA LYS A 94 -35.46 6.75 11.23
C LYS A 94 -34.42 5.83 10.58
N PRO A 95 -33.78 4.91 11.33
CA PRO A 95 -32.91 3.91 10.71
C PRO A 95 -33.72 3.17 9.67
N LEU A 96 -33.06 2.58 8.67
CA LEU A 96 -33.70 1.79 7.62
C LEU A 96 -34.60 0.73 8.28
N MET A 97 -35.87 1.08 8.49
CA MET A 97 -36.77 0.30 9.33
C MET A 97 -37.00 -1.01 8.61
N GLY A 98 -36.82 -2.10 9.34
CA GLY A 98 -36.60 -3.46 8.84
C GLY A 98 -37.14 -3.71 7.44
N LEU A 99 -36.27 -4.22 6.56
CA LEU A 99 -36.55 -4.64 5.18
C LEU A 99 -37.87 -5.42 5.08
N HIS A 100 -38.99 -4.71 5.01
CA HIS A 100 -40.31 -5.28 4.93
C HIS A 100 -40.56 -5.57 3.47
N SER A 101 -40.10 -6.75 3.04
CA SER A 101 -40.37 -7.18 1.68
C SER A 101 -41.85 -7.55 1.57
N ASN A 102 -42.55 -7.07 0.55
CA ASN A 102 -43.92 -7.50 0.19
C ASN A 102 -43.95 -8.95 -0.35
N LYS A 103 -43.02 -9.81 0.11
CA LYS A 103 -42.89 -11.20 -0.29
C LYS A 103 -43.85 -12.05 0.52
N ASN A 104 -44.56 -12.94 -0.17
CA ASN A 104 -45.42 -13.93 0.46
C ASN A 104 -44.57 -15.12 0.95
N PHE A 105 -44.09 -15.07 2.20
CA PHE A 105 -43.21 -16.09 2.77
C PHE A 105 -43.74 -17.53 2.63
N ILE A 106 -45.05 -17.72 2.72
CA ILE A 106 -45.69 -19.05 2.54
C ILE A 106 -45.44 -19.58 1.12
N LYS A 107 -45.64 -18.72 0.10
CA LYS A 107 -45.46 -19.09 -1.31
C LYS A 107 -43.98 -19.23 -1.66
N THR A 108 -43.12 -18.34 -1.18
CA THR A 108 -41.68 -18.39 -1.47
C THR A 108 -41.04 -19.62 -0.84
N ASN A 109 -41.38 -19.97 0.41
CA ASN A 109 -40.87 -21.17 1.06
C ASN A 109 -41.34 -22.44 0.34
N ALA A 110 -42.58 -22.47 -0.15
CA ALA A 110 -43.10 -23.59 -0.92
C ALA A 110 -42.34 -23.75 -2.24
N VAL A 111 -42.21 -22.66 -3.01
CA VAL A 111 -41.48 -22.66 -4.28
C VAL A 111 -40.01 -22.99 -4.08
N GLU A 112 -39.36 -22.45 -3.04
CA GLU A 112 -37.96 -22.75 -2.71
C GLU A 112 -37.78 -24.24 -2.46
N ASN A 113 -38.61 -24.86 -1.60
CA ASN A 113 -38.54 -26.29 -1.35
C ASN A 113 -38.76 -27.13 -2.63
N ILE A 114 -39.71 -26.73 -3.48
CA ILE A 114 -39.99 -27.41 -4.76
C ILE A 114 -38.82 -27.31 -5.73
N MET A 115 -38.19 -26.14 -5.81
CA MET A 115 -37.08 -25.87 -6.72
C MET A 115 -35.74 -26.40 -6.19
N THR A 116 -35.61 -26.62 -4.88
CA THR A 116 -34.36 -27.11 -4.30
C THR A 116 -34.04 -28.50 -4.82
N VAL A 117 -32.87 -28.63 -5.46
CA VAL A 117 -32.36 -29.92 -5.90
C VAL A 117 -32.03 -30.75 -4.65
N PRO A 118 -32.50 -32.01 -4.56
CA PRO A 118 -32.16 -32.87 -3.43
C PRO A 118 -30.64 -32.98 -3.32
N LYS A 119 -30.13 -32.79 -2.10
CA LYS A 119 -28.69 -32.89 -1.84
C LYS A 119 -28.21 -34.29 -2.23
N LYS A 120 -27.27 -34.35 -3.17
CA LYS A 120 -26.63 -35.61 -3.54
C LYS A 120 -25.95 -36.18 -2.28
N PRO A 121 -26.14 -37.49 -1.98
CA PRO A 121 -25.53 -38.09 -0.80
C PRO A 121 -24.01 -37.95 -0.92
N GLN A 122 -23.39 -37.41 0.11
CA GLN A 122 -21.92 -37.35 0.16
C GLN A 122 -21.39 -38.76 0.37
N PRO A 123 -20.29 -39.14 -0.31
CA PRO A 123 -19.64 -40.42 -0.07
C PRO A 123 -19.06 -40.41 1.36
N VAL A 124 -19.55 -41.32 2.17
CA VAL A 124 -19.23 -41.42 3.60
C VAL A 124 -18.98 -42.89 3.91
N TYR A 125 -17.91 -43.20 4.62
CA TYR A 125 -17.58 -44.55 5.04
C TYR A 125 -18.09 -44.82 6.46
N ALA A 126 -18.76 -45.95 6.65
CA ALA A 126 -19.28 -46.37 7.96
C ALA A 126 -18.77 -47.79 8.27
N TYR A 127 -18.12 -47.94 9.42
CA TYR A 127 -17.56 -49.24 9.86
C TYR A 127 -18.65 -50.21 10.35
N THR A 128 -19.77 -49.69 10.87
CA THR A 128 -20.89 -50.50 11.41
C THR A 128 -22.24 -50.01 10.87
N LYS A 129 -23.25 -50.89 10.83
CA LYS A 129 -24.57 -50.60 10.20
C LYS A 129 -25.32 -49.40 10.81
N LYS A 130 -25.04 -49.03 12.07
CA LYS A 130 -25.65 -47.89 12.79
C LYS A 130 -24.65 -46.91 13.42
N GLY A 131 -23.35 -47.14 13.30
CA GLY A 131 -22.35 -46.36 14.04
C GLY A 131 -21.81 -45.15 13.29
N ASP A 132 -20.66 -44.70 13.78
CA ASP A 132 -20.01 -43.45 13.36
C ASP A 132 -19.62 -43.48 11.88
N LYS A 133 -19.94 -42.37 11.21
CA LYS A 133 -19.79 -42.20 9.78
C LYS A 133 -18.70 -41.16 9.52
N GLN A 134 -17.66 -41.53 8.79
CA GLN A 134 -16.54 -40.64 8.46
C GLN A 134 -16.64 -40.15 7.01
N LEU A 135 -16.61 -38.83 6.84
CA LEU A 135 -16.72 -38.17 5.53
C LEU A 135 -15.49 -38.46 4.66
N LEU A 136 -15.74 -38.89 3.42
CA LEU A 136 -14.74 -39.54 2.58
C LEU A 136 -14.09 -38.57 1.57
N GLU A 137 -13.68 -37.39 2.04
CA GLU A 137 -13.21 -36.25 1.22
C GLU A 137 -12.03 -36.56 0.28
N LYS A 138 -11.10 -37.42 0.71
CA LYS A 138 -9.81 -37.68 0.02
C LYS A 138 -9.43 -39.17 0.02
N SER A 139 -10.40 -40.07 0.11
CA SER A 139 -10.06 -41.50 0.05
C SER A 139 -9.58 -41.88 -1.35
N GLY A 140 -8.67 -42.86 -1.41
CA GLY A 140 -8.13 -43.39 -2.67
C GLY A 140 -9.15 -44.10 -3.57
N LEU A 141 -10.41 -44.23 -3.16
CA LEU A 141 -11.49 -44.77 -4.00
C LEU A 141 -11.95 -43.79 -5.09
N ILE A 142 -11.78 -42.48 -4.88
CA ILE A 142 -12.16 -41.44 -5.84
C ILE A 142 -10.87 -40.74 -6.31
N PRO A 143 -10.36 -41.05 -7.52
CA PRO A 143 -9.12 -40.46 -7.99
C PRO A 143 -9.27 -38.95 -8.19
N LYS A 144 -8.51 -38.17 -7.40
CA LYS A 144 -8.45 -36.70 -7.51
C LYS A 144 -7.22 -36.30 -8.33
N TYR A 145 -7.42 -36.05 -9.61
CA TYR A 145 -6.34 -35.66 -10.52
C TYR A 145 -5.90 -34.21 -10.24
N ILE A 146 -4.65 -34.03 -9.79
CA ILE A 146 -4.08 -32.72 -9.44
C ILE A 146 -3.60 -31.97 -10.70
N LYS A 147 -3.23 -32.69 -11.77
CA LYS A 147 -2.76 -32.11 -13.04
C LYS A 147 -3.26 -32.96 -14.21
N LYS A 148 -4.21 -32.42 -15.00
CA LYS A 148 -4.59 -33.03 -16.28
C LYS A 148 -3.52 -32.68 -17.31
N LYS A 149 -2.93 -33.68 -17.98
CA LYS A 149 -1.94 -33.48 -19.04
C LYS A 149 -2.64 -32.88 -20.26
N MET A 150 -2.57 -31.55 -20.41
CA MET A 150 -2.98 -30.87 -21.65
C MET A 150 -1.96 -31.21 -22.73
N LEU A 151 -2.34 -32.04 -23.70
CA LEU A 151 -1.59 -32.17 -24.95
C LEU A 151 -1.89 -30.92 -25.78
N LEU A 152 -0.99 -29.95 -25.71
CA LEU A 152 -0.96 -28.79 -26.62
C LEU A 152 -0.65 -29.33 -28.02
N TYR A 153 -1.69 -29.52 -28.84
CA TYR A 153 -1.51 -29.64 -30.28
C TYR A 153 -1.16 -28.25 -30.82
N SER A 154 0.06 -28.13 -31.36
CA SER A 154 0.53 -26.98 -32.11
C SER A 154 -0.32 -26.83 -33.39
N MET A 155 -1.32 -25.97 -33.33
CA MET A 155 -2.08 -25.57 -34.52
C MET A 155 -1.19 -24.64 -35.34
N HIS A 156 -0.62 -25.18 -36.43
CA HIS A 156 -0.02 -24.37 -37.47
C HIS A 156 -1.15 -23.56 -38.15
N THR A 157 -1.09 -22.24 -38.00
CA THR A 157 -1.96 -21.30 -38.70
C THR A 157 -1.74 -21.40 -40.21
N LYS A 158 -2.68 -22.03 -40.92
CA LYS A 158 -2.81 -21.84 -42.35
C LYS A 158 -3.48 -20.50 -42.59
N HIS A 159 -2.76 -19.58 -43.21
CA HIS A 159 -3.31 -18.34 -43.74
C HIS A 159 -4.30 -18.68 -44.85
N THR A 160 -5.56 -18.29 -44.69
CA THR A 160 -6.55 -18.29 -45.76
C THR A 160 -6.46 -16.95 -46.48
N VAL A 161 -6.00 -17.00 -47.72
CA VAL A 161 -5.96 -15.88 -48.66
C VAL A 161 -7.39 -15.60 -49.15
N HIS A 162 -7.76 -14.32 -49.22
CA HIS A 162 -9.02 -13.84 -49.79
C HIS A 162 -9.24 -14.35 -51.23
N GLY A 163 -10.50 -14.63 -51.58
CA GLY A 163 -10.90 -14.95 -52.95
C GLY A 163 -12.37 -14.60 -53.19
N THR A 164 -12.57 -13.48 -53.86
CA THR A 164 -13.81 -12.96 -54.45
C THR A 164 -14.41 -13.91 -55.48
N TYR A 165 -15.75 -13.99 -55.54
CA TYR A 165 -16.59 -13.72 -56.73
C TYR A 165 -18.06 -13.74 -56.32
#